data_AF-A0A3D4Y9J3-F1
#
_entry.id   AF-A0A3D4Y9J3-F1
#
_cell.length_a   1.000
_cell.length_b   1.000
_cell.length_c   1.000
_cell.angle_alpha   90.00
_cell.angle_beta   90.00
_cell.angle_gamma   90.00
#
_symmetry.space_group_name_H-M   'P 1'
#
loop_
_entity.id
_entity.type
_entity.pdbx_description
1 polymer ?
#
loop_
_entity_poly.entity_id
_entity_poly.type
_entity_poly.pdbx_seq_one_letter_code
_entity_poly.pdbx_strand_id
1 'polypeptide(L)'
;MKTSNKILLTAAIGVIALLMLAAIVTRAYLIRSILAPGPIIPQTVTVYQLKDNTLIQPTFTQINIKGDWTVRIIRGDQYSVKIIAPGEKNSVQTQYTDDTLHLISSTEDNHIAQITLPKLIALRTAGKTHVIFSNFHVDTLTIHAAGSTHLQGNDNVINQLNLSLAGDSHADLQNSSVINADVNAMGTTTIQLNMQGGDLTGKTAGLFCVTYTGTIRNQMIHSFGTSSIKPKQSRHLFFVAHKTRTQVN
;
A
#
# COMPACT_ATOMS: atom_id res chain seq x y z
N MET A 1 5.56 -11.30 55.89
CA MET A 1 4.57 -10.31 55.39
C MET A 1 3.17 -10.79 55.74
N LYS A 2 2.38 -9.96 56.43
CA LYS A 2 1.01 -10.30 56.84
C LYS A 2 0.14 -10.52 55.59
N THR A 3 -0.71 -11.54 55.61
CA THR A 3 -1.63 -11.92 54.51
C THR A 3 -2.48 -10.75 54.02
N SER A 4 -2.79 -9.79 54.89
CA SER A 4 -3.51 -8.55 54.57
C SER A 4 -2.85 -7.71 53.46
N ASN A 5 -1.52 -7.60 53.43
CA ASN A 5 -0.82 -6.78 52.42
C ASN A 5 -0.86 -7.42 51.02
N LYS A 6 -1.00 -8.75 50.93
CA LYS A 6 -1.11 -9.46 49.65
C LYS A 6 -2.48 -9.25 49.03
N ILE A 7 -3.55 -9.27 49.83
CA ILE A 7 -4.92 -9.04 49.36
C ILE A 7 -5.08 -7.62 48.82
N LEU A 8 -4.52 -6.62 49.51
CA LEU A 8 -4.56 -5.22 49.09
C LEU A 8 -3.84 -5.01 47.75
N LEU A 9 -2.67 -5.63 47.56
CA LEU A 9 -1.90 -5.51 46.31
C LEU A 9 -2.63 -6.13 45.12
N THR A 10 -3.21 -7.33 45.29
CA THR A 10 -3.98 -7.98 44.22
C THR A 10 -5.21 -7.18 43.83
N ALA A 11 -5.91 -6.60 44.81
CA ALA A 11 -7.05 -5.72 44.55
C ALA A 11 -6.63 -4.45 43.78
N ALA A 12 -5.50 -3.82 44.15
CA ALA A 12 -4.99 -2.64 43.47
C ALA A 12 -4.62 -2.92 42.01
N ILE A 13 -3.95 -4.05 41.72
CA ILE A 13 -3.61 -4.46 40.35
C ILE A 13 -4.89 -4.69 39.52
N GLY A 14 -5.90 -5.33 40.10
CA GLY A 14 -7.19 -5.55 39.45
C GLY A 14 -7.88 -4.25 39.05
N VAL A 15 -7.90 -3.25 39.94
CA VAL A 15 -8.48 -1.93 39.66
C VAL A 15 -7.72 -1.21 38.54
N ILE A 16 -6.37 -1.24 38.56
CA ILE A 16 -5.56 -0.62 37.52
C ILE A 16 -5.80 -1.28 36.15
N ALA A 17 -5.87 -2.61 36.09
CA ALA A 17 -6.17 -3.32 34.84
C ALA A 17 -7.56 -2.98 34.29
N LEU A 18 -8.56 -2.87 35.18
CA LEU A 18 -9.92 -2.47 34.81
C LEU A 18 -9.99 -1.03 34.28
N LEU A 19 -9.27 -0.11 34.91
CA LEU A 19 -9.15 1.28 34.46
C LEU A 19 -8.45 1.39 33.09
N MET A 20 -7.40 0.59 32.84
CA MET A 20 -6.75 0.55 31.53
C MET A 20 -7.69 0.01 30.44
N LEU A 21 -8.46 -1.04 30.73
CA LEU A 21 -9.48 -1.57 29.82
C LEU A 21 -10.56 -0.52 29.52
N ALA A 22 -11.06 0.16 30.54
CA ALA A 22 -12.04 1.24 30.38
C ALA A 22 -11.47 2.39 29.52
N ALA A 23 -10.22 2.79 29.75
CA ALA A 23 -9.56 3.81 28.94
C ALA A 23 -9.43 3.40 27.46
N ILE A 24 -9.10 2.13 27.18
CA ILE A 24 -9.03 1.59 25.81
C ILE A 24 -10.41 1.62 25.14
N VAL A 25 -11.46 1.18 25.83
CA VAL A 25 -12.84 1.17 25.31
C VAL A 25 -13.36 2.58 25.07
N THR A 26 -13.18 3.50 26.02
CA THR A 26 -13.60 4.90 25.88
C THR A 26 -12.86 5.58 24.74
N ARG A 27 -11.54 5.35 24.59
CA ARG A 27 -10.77 5.85 23.46
C ARG A 27 -11.29 5.31 22.13
N ALA A 28 -11.61 4.01 22.06
CA ALA A 28 -12.21 3.41 20.87
C ALA A 28 -13.59 4.01 20.55
N TYR A 29 -14.38 4.35 21.56
CA TYR A 29 -15.70 4.97 21.37
C TYR A 29 -15.60 6.42 20.90
N LEU A 30 -14.70 7.22 21.48
CA LEU A 30 -14.46 8.60 21.06
C LEU A 30 -13.93 8.68 19.63
N ILE A 31 -13.05 7.76 19.25
CA ILE A 31 -12.57 7.65 17.86
C ILE A 31 -13.77 7.38 16.93
N ARG A 32 -14.68 6.47 17.29
CA ARG A 32 -15.88 6.20 16.47
C ARG A 32 -16.85 7.38 16.39
N SER A 33 -17.04 8.15 17.46
CA SER A 33 -17.99 9.27 17.47
C SER A 33 -17.49 10.50 16.72
N ILE A 34 -16.17 10.78 16.75
CA ILE A 34 -15.56 11.84 15.93
C ILE A 34 -15.53 11.42 14.46
N LEU A 35 -15.47 10.11 14.20
CA LEU A 35 -15.54 9.54 12.85
C LEU A 35 -16.97 9.31 12.35
N ALA A 36 -18.03 9.81 13.01
CA ALA A 36 -19.36 9.82 12.40
C ALA A 36 -19.29 10.76 11.18
N PRO A 37 -19.15 10.23 9.95
CA PRO A 37 -18.85 11.06 8.81
C PRO A 37 -20.04 11.98 8.62
N GLY A 38 -19.79 13.29 8.51
CA GLY A 38 -20.78 14.18 7.91
C GLY A 38 -21.25 13.59 6.57
N PRO A 39 -22.45 13.96 6.08
CA PRO A 39 -23.00 13.40 4.84
C PRO A 39 -21.94 13.41 3.74
N ILE A 40 -21.46 12.21 3.37
CA ILE A 40 -20.47 12.04 2.31
C ILE A 40 -21.23 12.33 1.03
N ILE A 41 -20.97 13.48 0.40
CA ILE A 41 -21.52 13.79 -0.92
C ILE A 41 -20.52 13.26 -1.95
N PRO A 42 -20.75 12.09 -2.58
CA PRO A 42 -19.85 11.59 -3.61
C PRO A 42 -19.86 12.54 -4.81
N GLN A 43 -18.74 13.22 -5.06
CA GLN A 43 -18.58 14.05 -6.25
C GLN A 43 -18.03 13.18 -7.38
N THR A 44 -18.90 12.74 -8.28
CA THR A 44 -18.40 12.11 -9.52
C THR A 44 -17.96 13.22 -10.46
N VAL A 45 -16.67 13.52 -10.47
CA VAL A 45 -16.08 14.50 -11.38
C VAL A 45 -15.62 13.76 -12.63
N THR A 46 -16.49 13.64 -13.64
CA THR A 46 -16.03 13.23 -14.97
C THR A 46 -15.23 14.40 -15.55
N VAL A 47 -13.91 14.27 -15.55
CA VAL A 47 -13.05 15.38 -16.02
C VAL A 47 -13.02 15.39 -17.54
N TYR A 48 -13.56 16.46 -18.11
CA TYR A 48 -13.36 16.83 -19.51
C TYR A 48 -12.53 18.12 -19.54
N GLN A 49 -11.59 18.23 -20.46
CA GLN A 49 -10.92 19.49 -20.77
C GLN A 49 -11.58 20.15 -21.98
N LEU A 50 -11.78 21.46 -21.90
CA LEU A 50 -12.13 22.26 -23.06
C LEU A 50 -10.84 22.66 -23.77
N LYS A 51 -10.64 22.15 -24.99
CA LYS A 51 -9.58 22.59 -25.89
C LYS A 51 -10.24 23.01 -27.21
N ASP A 52 -10.05 24.26 -27.61
CA ASP A 52 -10.63 24.82 -28.84
C ASP A 52 -12.16 24.61 -28.95
N ASN A 53 -12.88 24.80 -27.83
CA ASN A 53 -14.32 24.53 -27.69
C ASN A 53 -14.76 23.07 -27.92
N THR A 54 -13.82 22.13 -27.97
CA THR A 54 -14.11 20.69 -27.97
C THR A 54 -13.83 20.07 -26.60
N LEU A 55 -14.75 19.21 -26.14
CA LEU A 55 -14.56 18.42 -24.92
C LEU A 55 -13.61 17.27 -25.24
N ILE A 56 -12.38 17.36 -24.76
CA ILE A 56 -11.36 16.32 -24.89
C ILE A 56 -11.24 15.61 -23.55
N GLN A 57 -11.35 14.30 -23.58
CA GLN A 57 -11.04 13.45 -22.43
C GLN A 57 -9.52 13.47 -22.23
N PRO A 58 -9.01 13.93 -21.07
CA PRO A 58 -7.57 13.98 -20.84
C PRO A 58 -6.99 12.57 -20.86
N THR A 59 -5.92 12.39 -21.61
CA THR A 59 -5.12 11.17 -21.62
C THR A 59 -3.97 11.32 -20.64
N PHE A 60 -3.69 10.28 -19.86
CA PHE A 60 -2.54 10.27 -18.96
C PHE A 60 -2.02 8.85 -18.79
N THR A 61 -0.71 8.72 -18.53
CA THR A 61 -0.08 7.43 -18.25
C THR A 61 0.68 7.44 -16.93
N GLN A 62 0.72 8.61 -16.29
CA GLN A 62 1.40 8.84 -15.02
C GLN A 62 0.41 9.37 -13.99
N ILE A 63 0.61 9.00 -12.73
CA ILE A 63 -0.21 9.45 -11.62
C ILE A 63 0.72 9.98 -10.53
N ASN A 64 0.42 11.17 -10.01
CA ASN A 64 1.16 11.84 -8.94
C ASN A 64 0.21 12.22 -7.80
N ILE A 65 0.42 11.61 -6.63
CA ILE A 65 -0.45 11.73 -5.47
C ILE A 65 0.31 12.43 -4.34
N LYS A 66 -0.28 13.47 -3.77
CA LYS A 66 0.27 14.20 -2.62
C LYS A 66 -0.81 14.43 -1.56
N GLY A 67 -0.51 14.09 -0.31
CA GLY A 67 -1.39 14.29 0.85
C GLY A 67 -1.83 12.98 1.50
N ASP A 68 -3.04 12.93 2.05
CA ASP A 68 -3.66 11.74 2.62
C ASP A 68 -4.69 11.12 1.65
N TRP A 69 -4.36 9.96 1.08
CA TRP A 69 -5.13 9.37 -0.02
C TRP A 69 -5.26 7.85 0.06
N THR A 70 -6.46 7.37 -0.26
CA THR A 70 -6.75 5.98 -0.63
C THR A 70 -7.10 5.91 -2.12
N VAL A 71 -6.23 5.35 -2.94
CA VAL A 71 -6.39 5.33 -4.41
C VAL A 71 -6.50 3.91 -4.94
N ARG A 72 -7.52 3.67 -5.78
CA ARG A 72 -7.65 2.44 -6.56
C ARG A 72 -7.44 2.75 -8.04
N ILE A 73 -6.49 2.08 -8.66
CA ILE A 73 -6.11 2.26 -10.06
C ILE A 73 -6.35 0.95 -10.80
N ILE A 74 -7.19 0.95 -11.82
CA ILE A 74 -7.54 -0.26 -12.57
C ILE A 74 -7.27 -0.03 -14.05
N ARG A 75 -6.71 -1.03 -14.73
CA ARG A 75 -6.65 -1.01 -16.18
C ARG A 75 -8.05 -1.05 -16.79
N GLY A 76 -8.31 -0.18 -17.76
CA GLY A 76 -9.51 -0.25 -18.60
C GLY A 76 -9.35 0.56 -19.88
N ASP A 77 -10.23 0.36 -20.86
CA ASP A 77 -10.07 0.95 -22.20
C ASP A 77 -10.42 2.44 -22.25
N GLN A 78 -11.02 2.99 -21.19
CA GLN A 78 -11.42 4.38 -21.07
C GLN A 78 -10.80 5.03 -19.83
N TYR A 79 -10.52 6.33 -19.94
CA TYR A 79 -10.05 7.13 -18.81
C TYR A 79 -11.22 7.51 -17.88
N SER A 80 -11.09 7.25 -16.59
CA SER A 80 -12.09 7.70 -15.60
C SER A 80 -11.41 8.05 -14.30
N VAL A 81 -11.86 9.13 -13.65
CA VAL A 81 -11.38 9.54 -12.33
C VAL A 81 -12.61 9.89 -11.50
N LYS A 82 -12.79 9.21 -10.38
CA LYS A 82 -13.86 9.49 -9.41
C LYS A 82 -13.23 9.78 -8.06
N ILE A 83 -13.55 10.93 -7.49
CA ILE A 83 -12.97 11.41 -6.24
C ILE A 83 -14.06 11.53 -5.18
N ILE A 84 -13.81 11.02 -3.98
CA ILE A 84 -14.66 11.21 -2.81
C ILE A 84 -13.79 11.94 -1.78
N ALA A 85 -14.08 13.23 -1.62
CA ALA A 85 -13.36 14.10 -0.71
C ALA A 85 -14.30 14.58 0.40
N PRO A 86 -14.12 14.11 1.65
CA PRO A 86 -14.81 14.73 2.78
C PRO A 86 -14.28 16.16 3.00
N GLY A 87 -15.11 17.03 3.58
CA GLY A 87 -14.71 18.38 3.97
C GLY A 87 -15.03 19.47 2.94
N GLU A 88 -14.26 20.55 2.99
CA GLU A 88 -14.47 21.74 2.15
C GLU A 88 -14.22 21.44 0.67
N LYS A 89 -15.00 22.06 -0.22
CA LYS A 89 -14.92 21.88 -1.68
C LYS A 89 -13.52 22.15 -2.28
N ASN A 90 -12.66 22.87 -1.56
CA ASN A 90 -11.34 23.31 -2.01
C ASN A 90 -10.17 22.52 -1.38
N SER A 91 -10.44 21.46 -0.61
CA SER A 91 -9.38 20.64 0.01
C SER A 91 -8.61 19.76 -0.99
N VAL A 92 -9.21 19.52 -2.16
CA VAL A 92 -8.64 18.67 -3.22
C VAL A 92 -8.44 19.47 -4.50
N GLN A 93 -7.24 19.38 -5.05
CA GLN A 93 -6.89 19.88 -6.37
C GLN A 93 -6.60 18.70 -7.29
N THR A 94 -7.25 18.68 -8.46
CA THR A 94 -6.99 17.74 -9.54
C THR A 94 -6.47 18.51 -10.73
N GLN A 95 -5.25 18.21 -11.18
CA GLN A 95 -4.63 18.87 -12.32
C GLN A 95 -4.12 17.82 -13.31
N TYR A 96 -4.18 18.17 -14.60
CA TYR A 96 -3.59 17.38 -15.67
C TYR A 96 -2.54 18.26 -16.34
N THR A 97 -1.31 17.77 -16.34
CA THR A 97 -0.21 18.44 -17.00
C THR A 97 0.58 17.39 -17.75
N ASP A 98 0.78 17.61 -19.05
CA ASP A 98 1.38 16.65 -19.96
C ASP A 98 0.62 15.31 -19.94
N ASP A 99 1.26 14.22 -19.53
CA ASP A 99 0.68 12.88 -19.39
C ASP A 99 0.46 12.46 -17.93
N THR A 100 0.40 13.43 -17.01
CA THR A 100 0.31 13.17 -15.57
C THR A 100 -0.99 13.68 -14.97
N LEU A 101 -1.70 12.78 -14.30
CA LEU A 101 -2.78 13.12 -13.36
C LEU A 101 -2.18 13.47 -12.00
N HIS A 102 -2.40 14.70 -11.55
CA HIS A 102 -2.00 15.18 -10.23
C HIS A 102 -3.21 15.18 -9.29
N LEU A 103 -3.10 14.46 -8.17
CA LEU A 103 -4.03 14.48 -7.05
C LEU A 103 -3.33 15.12 -5.86
N ILE A 104 -3.75 16.31 -5.47
CA ILE A 104 -3.14 17.08 -4.39
C ILE A 104 -4.21 17.36 -3.35
N SER A 105 -3.96 16.96 -2.10
CA SER A 105 -4.74 17.38 -0.95
C SER A 105 -3.95 18.40 -0.11
N SER A 106 -4.65 19.44 0.35
CA SER A 106 -4.13 20.45 1.27
C SER A 106 -4.52 20.21 2.73
N THR A 107 -5.33 19.18 3.01
CA THR A 107 -5.79 18.83 4.36
C THR A 107 -5.26 17.46 4.79
N GLU A 108 -5.41 17.14 6.08
CA GLU A 108 -5.09 15.80 6.61
C GLU A 108 -6.28 14.83 6.50
N ASP A 109 -7.32 15.19 5.76
CA ASP A 109 -8.47 14.32 5.55
C ASP A 109 -8.11 13.21 4.55
N ASN A 110 -8.50 11.97 4.86
CA ASN A 110 -8.31 10.87 3.91
C ASN A 110 -9.31 11.00 2.75
N HIS A 111 -8.78 11.24 1.55
CA HIS A 111 -9.57 11.28 0.31
C HIS A 111 -9.50 9.96 -0.44
N ILE A 112 -10.57 9.63 -1.16
CA ILE A 112 -10.64 8.40 -1.96
C ILE A 112 -10.64 8.74 -3.44
N ALA A 113 -9.81 8.07 -4.24
CA ALA A 113 -9.87 8.16 -5.69
C ALA A 113 -10.01 6.77 -6.33
N GLN A 114 -10.84 6.69 -7.37
CA GLN A 114 -10.93 5.53 -8.27
C GLN A 114 -10.54 6.00 -9.67
N ILE A 115 -9.50 5.38 -10.23
CA ILE A 115 -8.89 5.78 -11.49
C ILE A 115 -8.91 4.58 -12.43
N THR A 116 -9.42 4.77 -13.63
CA THR A 116 -9.34 3.82 -14.73
C THR A 116 -8.50 4.42 -15.85
N LEU A 117 -7.53 3.68 -16.36
CA LEU A 117 -6.71 4.10 -17.50
C LEU A 117 -6.18 2.88 -18.30
N PRO A 118 -5.90 3.03 -19.61
CA PRO A 118 -5.41 1.90 -20.43
C PRO A 118 -4.00 1.43 -20.08
N LYS A 119 -3.13 2.35 -19.63
CA LYS A 119 -1.71 2.08 -19.38
C LYS A 119 -1.19 2.94 -18.23
N LEU A 120 -0.48 2.31 -17.29
CA LEU A 120 0.21 2.98 -16.18
C LEU A 120 1.72 2.80 -16.33
N ILE A 121 2.45 3.89 -16.55
CA ILE A 121 3.91 3.88 -16.74
C ILE A 121 4.63 4.39 -15.48
N ALA A 122 4.04 5.36 -14.77
CA ALA A 122 4.62 5.89 -13.55
C ALA A 122 3.59 6.18 -12.46
N LEU A 123 3.95 5.87 -11.22
CA LEU A 123 3.19 6.19 -10.02
C LEU A 123 4.09 6.91 -9.03
N ARG A 124 3.74 8.14 -8.65
CA ARG A 124 4.43 8.93 -7.65
C ARG A 124 3.51 9.20 -6.47
N THR A 125 3.93 8.93 -5.24
CA THR A 125 3.15 9.21 -4.03
C THR A 125 4.01 9.92 -2.99
N ALA A 126 3.41 10.86 -2.27
CA ALA A 126 4.02 11.53 -1.14
C ALA A 126 2.97 11.83 -0.05
N GLY A 127 3.29 11.53 1.21
CA GLY A 127 2.40 11.76 2.35
C GLY A 127 1.94 10.46 3.00
N LYS A 128 0.64 10.36 3.33
CA LYS A 128 0.01 9.16 3.88
C LYS A 128 -0.83 8.52 2.79
N THR A 129 -0.32 7.50 2.11
CA THR A 129 -1.01 6.98 0.92
C THR A 129 -1.24 5.49 0.98
N HIS A 130 -2.42 5.05 0.56
CA HIS A 130 -2.76 3.66 0.31
C HIS A 130 -3.15 3.54 -1.16
N VAL A 131 -2.31 2.92 -1.98
CA VAL A 131 -2.57 2.73 -3.41
C VAL A 131 -2.71 1.26 -3.75
N ILE A 132 -3.82 0.90 -4.39
CA ILE A 132 -4.06 -0.41 -4.98
C ILE A 132 -4.08 -0.24 -6.49
N PHE A 133 -3.26 -0.99 -7.23
CA PHE A 133 -3.27 -0.99 -8.70
C PHE A 133 -3.36 -2.40 -9.28
N SER A 134 -4.13 -2.58 -10.35
CA SER A 134 -4.40 -3.92 -10.87
C SER A 134 -4.62 -4.04 -12.38
N ASN A 135 -4.37 -5.25 -12.88
CA ASN A 135 -4.60 -5.70 -14.26
C ASN A 135 -3.72 -5.02 -15.33
N PHE A 136 -2.58 -4.45 -14.96
CA PHE A 136 -1.67 -3.81 -15.92
C PHE A 136 -0.69 -4.80 -16.54
N HIS A 137 -0.53 -4.73 -17.87
CA HIS A 137 0.54 -5.42 -18.61
C HIS A 137 1.46 -4.37 -19.21
N VAL A 138 2.67 -4.23 -18.67
CA VAL A 138 3.56 -3.11 -19.00
C VAL A 138 5.02 -3.55 -19.09
N ASP A 139 5.72 -2.97 -20.06
CA ASP A 139 7.16 -3.20 -20.22
C ASP A 139 7.97 -2.58 -19.09
N THR A 140 7.57 -1.38 -18.64
CA THR A 140 8.24 -0.68 -17.57
C THR A 140 7.24 0.03 -16.68
N LEU A 141 7.36 -0.18 -15.37
CA LEU A 141 6.61 0.54 -14.35
C LEU A 141 7.59 1.18 -13.37
N THR A 142 7.46 2.49 -13.21
CA THR A 142 8.27 3.27 -12.26
C THR A 142 7.41 3.73 -11.09
N ILE A 143 7.74 3.32 -9.87
CA ILE A 143 7.01 3.70 -8.66
C ILE A 143 7.95 4.45 -7.72
N HIS A 144 7.59 5.68 -7.37
CA HIS A 144 8.29 6.49 -6.38
C HIS A 144 7.34 6.81 -5.24
N ALA A 145 7.60 6.31 -4.03
CA ALA A 145 6.78 6.61 -2.87
C ALA A 145 7.62 7.20 -1.73
N ALA A 146 7.08 8.23 -1.08
CA ALA A 146 7.71 8.90 0.04
C ALA A 146 6.70 9.16 1.18
N GLY A 147 7.15 9.04 2.43
CA GLY A 147 6.32 9.27 3.61
C GLY A 147 5.86 7.98 4.26
N SER A 148 4.55 7.86 4.54
CA SER A 148 3.93 6.65 5.10
C SER A 148 3.03 6.02 4.03
N THR A 149 3.54 5.01 3.32
CA THR A 149 2.88 4.49 2.12
C THR A 149 2.61 2.99 2.17
N HIS A 150 1.41 2.60 1.76
CA HIS A 150 1.05 1.22 1.46
C HIS A 150 0.72 1.08 -0.03
N LEU A 151 1.50 0.26 -0.75
CA LEU A 151 1.30 -0.05 -2.16
C LEU A 151 0.89 -1.51 -2.29
N GLN A 152 -0.17 -1.77 -3.05
CA GLN A 152 -0.61 -3.13 -3.37
C GLN A 152 -0.81 -3.27 -4.88
N GLY A 153 -0.14 -4.25 -5.48
CA GLY A 153 -0.26 -4.60 -6.89
C GLY A 153 -0.91 -5.98 -7.06
N ASN A 154 -2.03 -6.06 -7.78
CA ASN A 154 -2.73 -7.32 -8.05
C ASN A 154 -2.85 -7.60 -9.55
N ASP A 155 -2.57 -8.83 -9.96
CA ASP A 155 -2.78 -9.32 -11.33
C ASP A 155 -2.08 -8.48 -12.40
N ASN A 156 -0.90 -7.95 -12.08
CA ASN A 156 -0.08 -7.21 -13.04
C ASN A 156 1.00 -8.10 -13.66
N VAL A 157 1.40 -7.80 -14.89
CA VAL A 157 2.57 -8.36 -15.57
C VAL A 157 3.53 -7.21 -15.89
N ILE A 158 4.69 -7.20 -15.25
CA ILE A 158 5.66 -6.10 -15.29
C ILE A 158 7.02 -6.66 -15.71
N ASN A 159 7.50 -6.26 -16.90
CA ASN A 159 8.80 -6.72 -17.37
C ASN A 159 9.96 -6.05 -16.62
N GLN A 160 9.89 -4.74 -16.40
CA GLN A 160 10.85 -3.94 -15.64
C GLN A 160 10.13 -3.11 -14.57
N LEU A 161 10.41 -3.39 -13.30
CA LEU A 161 9.93 -2.60 -12.16
C LEU A 161 11.07 -1.75 -11.62
N ASN A 162 10.88 -0.43 -11.59
CA ASN A 162 11.78 0.49 -10.89
C ASN A 162 11.04 1.01 -9.65
N LEU A 163 11.47 0.59 -8.46
CA LEU A 163 10.78 0.86 -7.20
C LEU A 163 11.67 1.71 -6.29
N SER A 164 11.29 2.96 -6.06
CA SER A 164 11.96 3.91 -5.16
C SER A 164 11.08 4.21 -3.94
N LEU A 165 11.47 3.77 -2.75
CA LEU A 165 10.70 3.93 -1.52
C LEU A 165 11.48 4.73 -0.47
N ALA A 166 10.83 5.70 0.17
CA ALA A 166 11.44 6.53 1.21
C ALA A 166 10.49 6.72 2.41
N GLY A 167 11.01 6.57 3.63
CA GLY A 167 10.23 6.76 4.86
C GLY A 167 9.75 5.44 5.46
N ASP A 168 8.47 5.35 5.80
CA ASP A 168 7.81 4.13 6.30
C ASP A 168 6.93 3.57 5.18
N SER A 169 7.38 2.51 4.52
CA SER A 169 6.74 2.04 3.28
C SER A 169 6.54 0.54 3.26
N HIS A 170 5.36 0.12 2.80
CA HIS A 170 5.05 -1.28 2.50
C HIS A 170 4.65 -1.40 1.04
N ALA A 171 5.32 -2.28 0.30
CA ALA A 171 4.95 -2.62 -1.07
C ALA A 171 4.66 -4.12 -1.18
N ASP A 172 3.41 -4.47 -1.44
CA ASP A 172 2.97 -5.84 -1.69
C ASP A 172 2.64 -6.04 -3.17
N LEU A 173 3.55 -6.70 -3.88
CA LEU A 173 3.43 -7.08 -5.28
C LEU A 173 3.48 -8.60 -5.44
N GLN A 174 3.17 -9.37 -4.40
CA GLN A 174 3.20 -10.85 -4.47
C GLN A 174 2.16 -11.43 -5.45
N ASN A 175 1.10 -10.67 -5.74
CA ASN A 175 0.08 -11.03 -6.72
C ASN A 175 0.36 -10.47 -8.11
N SER A 176 1.56 -9.92 -8.34
CA SER A 176 1.98 -9.35 -9.63
C SER A 176 3.23 -10.05 -10.14
N SER A 177 3.22 -10.50 -11.39
CA SER A 177 4.37 -11.13 -12.03
C SER A 177 5.39 -10.07 -12.44
N VAL A 178 6.59 -10.13 -11.85
CA VAL A 178 7.70 -9.20 -12.11
C VAL A 178 8.88 -9.97 -12.68
N ILE A 179 9.41 -9.57 -13.84
CA ILE A 179 10.62 -10.22 -14.39
C ILE A 179 11.87 -9.59 -13.78
N ASN A 180 12.08 -8.29 -13.99
CA ASN A 180 13.21 -7.54 -13.46
C ASN A 180 12.74 -6.48 -12.46
N ALA A 181 13.45 -6.36 -11.34
CA ALA A 181 13.18 -5.37 -10.31
C ALA A 181 14.47 -4.65 -9.91
N ASP A 182 14.45 -3.32 -10.03
CA ASP A 182 15.43 -2.42 -9.41
C ASP A 182 14.78 -1.73 -8.20
N VAL A 183 15.30 -2.03 -7.01
CA VAL A 183 14.73 -1.62 -5.73
C VAL A 183 15.68 -0.66 -5.01
N ASN A 184 15.25 0.59 -4.90
CA ASN A 184 15.93 1.64 -4.17
C ASN A 184 15.10 2.05 -2.95
N ALA A 185 15.53 1.69 -1.74
CA ALA A 185 14.73 1.94 -0.53
C ALA A 185 15.52 2.64 0.58
N MET A 186 14.91 3.61 1.25
CA MET A 186 15.49 4.31 2.39
C MET A 186 14.48 4.44 3.53
N GLY A 187 14.88 4.09 4.76
CA GLY A 187 14.04 4.21 5.95
C GLY A 187 13.61 2.84 6.49
N THR A 188 12.33 2.70 6.82
CA THR A 188 11.72 1.44 7.27
C THR A 188 10.84 0.90 6.15
N THR A 189 11.25 -0.19 5.51
CA THR A 189 10.56 -0.65 4.29
C THR A 189 10.37 -2.16 4.26
N THR A 190 9.16 -2.60 3.92
CA THR A 190 8.89 -4.01 3.59
C THR A 190 8.42 -4.13 2.15
N ILE A 191 9.03 -5.05 1.41
CA ILE A 191 8.73 -5.30 -0.01
C ILE A 191 8.45 -6.80 -0.19
N GLN A 192 7.33 -7.12 -0.84
CA GLN A 192 6.97 -8.48 -1.24
C GLN A 192 6.86 -8.53 -2.76
N LEU A 193 7.63 -9.38 -3.43
CA LEU A 193 7.65 -9.51 -4.89
C LEU A 193 7.28 -10.93 -5.32
N ASN A 194 6.71 -11.09 -6.52
CA ASN A 194 6.61 -12.38 -7.19
C ASN A 194 7.42 -12.37 -8.49
N MET A 195 8.63 -12.95 -8.41
CA MET A 195 9.64 -12.89 -9.45
C MET A 195 9.49 -14.03 -10.47
N GLN A 196 9.67 -13.73 -11.76
CA GLN A 196 9.54 -14.66 -12.88
C GLN A 196 10.88 -14.94 -13.58
N GLY A 197 11.96 -15.11 -12.80
CA GLY A 197 13.26 -15.58 -13.29
C GLY A 197 14.24 -14.50 -13.75
N GLY A 198 13.91 -13.21 -13.72
CA GLY A 198 14.83 -12.14 -14.09
C GLY A 198 15.75 -11.70 -12.94
N ASP A 199 16.09 -10.41 -12.92
CA ASP A 199 17.09 -9.86 -12.02
C ASP A 199 16.45 -9.05 -10.88
N LEU A 200 16.91 -9.24 -9.64
CA LEU A 200 16.56 -8.44 -8.46
C LEU A 200 17.79 -7.63 -8.05
N THR A 201 17.78 -6.34 -8.34
CA THR A 201 18.90 -5.42 -8.15
C THR A 201 18.52 -4.19 -7.33
N GLY A 202 19.50 -3.43 -6.84
CA GLY A 202 19.26 -2.10 -6.27
C GLY A 202 20.05 -1.79 -5.00
N LYS A 203 19.60 -0.77 -4.27
CA LYS A 203 20.29 -0.22 -3.10
C LYS A 203 19.32 0.07 -1.97
N THR A 204 19.74 -0.17 -0.75
CA THR A 204 18.88 0.00 0.40
C THR A 204 19.62 0.60 1.59
N ALA A 205 18.95 1.43 2.37
CA ALA A 205 19.49 2.04 3.58
C ALA A 205 18.45 2.07 4.70
N GLY A 206 18.85 1.69 5.92
CA GLY A 206 17.96 1.68 7.10
C GLY A 206 17.50 0.28 7.51
N LEU A 207 16.22 0.12 7.87
CA LEU A 207 15.59 -1.13 8.28
C LEU A 207 14.73 -1.67 7.14
N PHE A 208 15.16 -2.74 6.47
CA PHE A 208 14.38 -3.26 5.36
C PHE A 208 14.28 -4.77 5.28
N CYS A 209 13.14 -5.22 4.77
CA CYS A 209 12.84 -6.61 4.52
C CYS A 209 12.31 -6.75 3.08
N VAL A 210 13.05 -7.47 2.23
CA VAL A 210 12.58 -7.89 0.91
C VAL A 210 12.30 -9.38 0.97
N THR A 211 11.06 -9.75 0.70
CA THR A 211 10.69 -11.14 0.48
C THR A 211 10.22 -11.34 -0.94
N TYR A 212 10.51 -12.50 -1.51
CA TYR A 212 10.08 -12.80 -2.87
C TYR A 212 9.58 -14.24 -3.00
N THR A 213 8.61 -14.46 -3.89
CA THR A 213 8.24 -15.78 -4.41
C THR A 213 8.78 -15.96 -5.83
N GLY A 214 8.71 -17.19 -6.35
CA GLY A 214 9.15 -17.52 -7.70
C GLY A 214 10.66 -17.69 -7.81
N THR A 215 11.21 -17.43 -8.99
CA THR A 215 12.63 -17.65 -9.30
C THR A 215 13.33 -16.31 -9.59
N ILE A 216 14.62 -16.24 -9.27
CA ILE A 216 15.49 -15.11 -9.58
C ILE A 216 16.73 -15.68 -10.24
N ARG A 217 17.16 -15.09 -11.35
CA ARG A 217 18.41 -15.46 -12.03
C ARG A 217 19.60 -14.78 -11.38
N ASN A 218 19.53 -13.46 -11.16
CA ASN A 218 20.59 -12.68 -10.52
C ASN A 218 20.03 -11.85 -9.36
N GLN A 219 20.73 -11.87 -8.22
CA GLN A 219 20.37 -11.06 -7.05
C GLN A 219 21.57 -10.19 -6.65
N MET A 220 21.41 -8.86 -6.72
CA MET A 220 22.45 -7.89 -6.36
C MET A 220 21.83 -6.68 -5.66
N ILE A 221 21.70 -6.76 -4.33
CA ILE A 221 21.19 -5.64 -3.51
C ILE A 221 22.30 -5.17 -2.58
N HIS A 222 22.66 -3.90 -2.69
CA HIS A 222 23.62 -3.28 -1.79
C HIS A 222 22.90 -2.70 -0.57
N SER A 223 23.23 -3.22 0.60
CA SER A 223 22.59 -2.86 1.87
C SER A 223 23.47 -1.99 2.75
N PHE A 224 22.94 -0.87 3.20
CA PHE A 224 23.54 0.01 4.21
C PHE A 224 22.62 0.08 5.44
N GLY A 225 22.70 -0.91 6.32
CA GLY A 225 21.88 -0.99 7.52
C GLY A 225 21.47 -2.43 7.86
N THR A 226 20.33 -2.58 8.53
CA THR A 226 19.79 -3.90 8.88
C THR A 226 18.87 -4.38 7.78
N SER A 227 19.23 -5.50 7.19
CA SER A 227 18.59 -6.01 5.98
C SER A 227 18.30 -7.49 6.02
N SER A 228 17.11 -7.86 5.55
CA SER A 228 16.80 -9.25 5.23
C SER A 228 16.27 -9.34 3.81
N ILE A 229 16.92 -10.15 2.98
CA ILE A 229 16.45 -10.47 1.64
C ILE A 229 16.35 -11.98 1.56
N LYS A 230 15.14 -12.51 1.44
CA LYS A 230 14.93 -13.96 1.52
C LYS A 230 13.76 -14.43 0.67
N PRO A 231 13.83 -15.64 0.11
CA PRO A 231 12.65 -16.26 -0.48
C PRO A 231 11.57 -16.41 0.59
N LYS A 232 10.32 -16.13 0.22
CA LYS A 232 9.15 -16.44 1.03
C LYS A 232 9.01 -17.95 1.01
N GLN A 233 9.37 -18.60 2.11
CA GLN A 233 9.18 -20.04 2.24
C GLN A 233 7.69 -20.31 2.08
N SER A 234 7.31 -20.94 0.97
CA SER A 234 6.01 -21.58 0.86
C SER A 234 5.99 -22.59 1.99
N ARG A 235 5.19 -22.33 3.02
CA ARG A 235 4.79 -23.38 3.95
C ARG A 235 3.94 -24.35 3.14
N HIS A 236 4.59 -25.17 2.33
CA HIS A 236 4.04 -26.47 2.01
C HIS A 236 3.86 -27.12 3.37
N LEU A 237 2.62 -27.10 3.85
CA LEU A 237 2.16 -28.05 4.82
C LEU A 237 2.52 -29.40 4.23
N PHE A 238 3.67 -29.93 4.64
CA PHE A 238 3.93 -31.35 4.57
C PHE A 238 2.84 -31.96 5.44
N PHE A 239 1.71 -32.27 4.80
CA PHE A 239 0.69 -33.11 5.38
C PHE A 239 1.37 -34.48 5.50
N VAL A 240 2.06 -34.70 6.62
CA VAL A 240 2.57 -36.00 6.99
C VAL A 240 1.32 -36.85 7.24
N ALA A 241 0.83 -37.51 6.20
CA ALA A 241 -0.23 -38.47 6.32
C ALA A 241 0.28 -39.59 7.23
N HIS A 242 -0.11 -39.57 8.50
CA HIS A 242 0.06 -40.72 9.39
C HIS A 242 -0.82 -41.84 8.84
N LYS A 243 -0.19 -42.76 8.08
CA LYS A 243 -0.80 -44.00 7.65
C LYS A 243 -1.00 -44.88 8.88
N THR A 244 -2.18 -44.81 9.48
CA THR A 244 -2.60 -45.73 10.56
C THR A 244 -2.64 -47.13 9.96
N ARG A 245 -1.67 -47.97 10.36
CA ARG A 245 -1.58 -49.37 9.95
C ARG A 245 -2.54 -50.17 10.81
N THR A 246 -3.76 -50.37 10.34
CA THR A 246 -4.72 -51.30 10.96
C THR A 246 -4.15 -52.71 10.79
N GLN A 247 -3.69 -53.32 11.89
CA GLN A 247 -3.46 -54.75 11.92
C GLN A 247 -4.82 -55.44 12.03
N VAL A 248 -5.15 -56.22 11.01
CA VAL A 248 -6.24 -57.19 11.06
C VAL A 248 -5.63 -58.48 11.59
N ASN A 249 -6.17 -58.97 12.70
CA ASN A 249 -5.94 -60.32 13.23
C ASN A 249 -6.82 -61.33 12.49
#